data_AF-A0A7W2AJV2-F1
#
_entry.id   AF-A0A7W2AJV2-F1
#
_cell.length_a   1.000
_cell.length_b   1.000
_cell.length_c   1.000
_cell.angle_alpha   90.00
_cell.angle_beta   90.00
_cell.angle_gamma   90.00
#
_symmetry.space_group_name_H-M   'P 1'
#
loop_
_entity.id
_entity.type
_entity.pdbx_description
1 polymer ?
#
loop_
_entity_poly.entity_id
_entity_poly.type
_entity_poly.pdbx_seq_one_letter_code
_entity_poly.pdbx_strand_id
1 'polypeptide(L)'
;MKNDYEVRGDVTVLFIKREDGSIIETLIDTLDLERVQAYSGTWRAVWMKNRNICYVFGDRSVRNAGRPLLHRWIMRPPKYWIVKHLNRNGLDNRRSNLQVTKRSGRK
;
A
#
# COMPACT_ATOMS: atom_id res chain seq x y z
N MET A 1 5.37 -10.13 -6.65
CA MET A 1 4.54 -9.01 -7.13
C MET A 1 4.71 -8.93 -8.62
N LYS A 2 3.84 -8.22 -9.34
CA LYS A 2 3.93 -8.07 -10.80
C LYS A 2 4.14 -6.64 -11.29
N ASN A 3 4.27 -5.67 -10.38
CA ASN A 3 4.51 -4.27 -10.75
C ASN A 3 5.98 -4.06 -11.12
N ASP A 4 6.22 -3.17 -12.08
CA ASP A 4 7.55 -2.61 -12.31
C ASP A 4 7.96 -1.75 -11.11
N TYR A 5 9.26 -1.65 -10.84
CA TYR A 5 9.78 -0.86 -9.73
C TYR A 5 11.18 -0.30 -10.03
N GLU A 6 11.55 0.73 -9.27
CA GLU A 6 12.85 1.39 -9.33
C GLU A 6 13.37 1.62 -7.90
N VAL A 7 14.63 1.26 -7.64
CA VAL A 7 15.28 1.50 -6.35
C VAL A 7 16.04 2.82 -6.42
N ARG A 8 15.67 3.78 -5.56
CA ARG A 8 16.24 5.14 -5.45
C ARG A 8 16.87 5.31 -4.06
N GLY A 9 17.93 4.53 -3.79
CA GLY A 9 18.60 4.55 -2.49
C GLY A 9 17.80 3.81 -1.40
N ASP A 10 17.32 4.53 -0.39
CA ASP A 10 16.52 4.00 0.71
C ASP A 10 15.02 3.93 0.40
N VAL A 11 14.60 4.51 -0.73
CA VAL A 11 13.22 4.47 -1.22
C VAL A 11 13.12 3.61 -2.47
N THR A 12 12.10 2.75 -2.52
CA THR A 12 11.70 2.05 -3.74
C THR A 12 10.38 2.58 -4.25
N VAL A 13 10.33 2.85 -5.55
CA VAL A 13 9.14 3.31 -6.26
C VAL A 13 8.51 2.14 -6.99
N LEU A 14 7.21 1.91 -6.78
CA LEU A 14 6.44 0.95 -7.55
C LEU A 14 5.58 1.69 -8.57
N PHE A 15 5.61 1.24 -9.82
CA PHE A 15 4.79 1.81 -10.89
C PHE A 15 3.45 1.06 -10.97
N ILE A 16 2.36 1.78 -10.77
CA ILE A 16 0.99 1.25 -10.85
C ILE A 16 0.38 1.73 -12.16
N LYS A 17 0.28 0.81 -13.12
CA LYS A 17 -0.43 1.01 -14.39
C LYS A 17 -1.94 0.97 -14.16
N ARG A 18 -2.65 1.99 -14.60
CA ARG A 18 -4.12 2.11 -14.55
C ARG A 18 -4.74 1.69 -15.87
N GLU A 19 -6.07 1.50 -15.87
CA GLU A 19 -6.82 1.09 -17.06
C GLU A 19 -6.83 2.16 -18.16
N ASP A 20 -6.73 3.44 -17.78
CA ASP A 20 -6.60 4.57 -18.70
C ASP A 20 -5.19 4.73 -19.29
N GLY A 21 -4.27 3.79 -19.01
CA GLY A 21 -2.87 3.83 -19.44
C GLY A 21 -1.98 4.75 -18.60
N SER A 22 -2.53 5.54 -17.68
CA SER A 22 -1.73 6.36 -16.78
C SER A 22 -0.92 5.50 -15.81
N ILE A 23 0.26 5.99 -15.45
CA ILE A 23 1.11 5.37 -14.44
C ILE A 23 1.15 6.30 -13.24
N ILE A 24 0.91 5.74 -12.06
CA ILE A 24 1.11 6.45 -10.80
C ILE A 24 2.16 5.72 -9.96
N GLU A 25 2.92 6.51 -9.22
CA GLU A 25 3.96 6.01 -8.34
C GLU A 25 3.41 5.76 -6.93
N THR A 26 3.91 4.71 -6.28
CA THR A 26 3.80 4.57 -4.83
C THR A 26 5.17 4.29 -4.23
N LEU A 27 5.44 4.91 -3.08
CA LEU A 27 6.73 4.87 -2.40
C LEU A 27 6.69 3.84 -1.27
N ILE A 28 7.76 3.07 -1.11
CA ILE A 28 8.02 2.21 0.05
C ILE A 28 9.48 2.39 0.49
N ASP A 29 9.80 1.98 1.71
CA ASP A 29 11.22 1.84 2.08
C ASP A 29 11.80 0.65 1.33
N THR A 30 13.04 0.77 0.85
CA THR A 30 13.71 -0.31 0.10
C THR A 30 13.87 -1.58 0.93
N LEU A 31 14.01 -1.46 2.26
CA LEU A 31 14.05 -2.59 3.18
C LEU A 31 12.75 -3.43 3.18
N ASP A 32 11.62 -2.88 2.71
CA ASP A 32 10.37 -3.61 2.60
C ASP A 32 10.15 -4.23 1.20
N LEU A 33 11.05 -4.00 0.24
CA LEU A 33 10.91 -4.45 -1.14
C LEU A 33 10.72 -5.96 -1.25
N GLU A 34 11.57 -6.77 -0.61
CA GLU A 34 11.50 -8.23 -0.64
C GLU A 34 10.12 -8.72 -0.15
N ARG A 35 9.62 -8.15 0.95
CA ARG A 35 8.29 -8.45 1.48
C ARG A 35 7.19 -8.07 0.50
N VAL A 36 7.28 -6.89 -0.12
CA VAL A 36 6.28 -6.44 -1.10
C VAL A 36 6.32 -7.33 -2.35
N GLN A 37 7.50 -7.81 -2.75
CA GLN A 37 7.70 -8.76 -3.83
C GLN A 37 7.14 -10.15 -3.52
N ALA A 38 7.15 -10.60 -2.27
CA ALA A 38 6.55 -11.87 -1.87
C ALA A 38 5.02 -11.95 -2.15
N TYR A 39 4.35 -10.83 -2.39
CA TYR A 39 2.94 -10.84 -2.79
C TYR A 39 2.78 -11.38 -4.22
N SER A 40 2.10 -12.52 -4.40
CA SER A 40 1.93 -13.17 -5.72
C SER A 40 1.03 -12.42 -6.73
N GLY A 41 0.36 -11.34 -6.32
CA GLY A 41 -0.52 -10.55 -7.18
C GLY A 41 0.10 -9.24 -7.68
N THR A 42 -0.78 -8.36 -8.14
CA THR A 42 -0.44 -6.99 -8.59
C THR A 42 -0.94 -5.98 -7.56
N TRP A 43 -0.14 -4.97 -7.27
CA TRP A 43 -0.58 -3.82 -6.47
C TRP A 43 -1.31 -2.82 -7.36
N ARG A 44 -2.52 -2.42 -6.95
CA ARG A 44 -3.39 -1.45 -7.65
C ARG A 44 -3.74 -0.31 -6.73
N ALA A 45 -3.79 0.90 -7.26
CA ALA A 45 -4.26 2.05 -6.50
C ALA A 45 -5.76 2.26 -6.73
N VAL A 46 -6.50 2.49 -5.65
CA VAL A 46 -7.94 2.70 -5.64
C VAL A 46 -8.25 4.00 -4.93
N TRP A 47 -9.01 4.87 -5.61
CA TRP A 47 -9.48 6.11 -5.03
C TRP A 47 -10.67 5.85 -4.10
N MET A 48 -10.54 6.21 -2.82
CA MET A 48 -11.63 6.11 -1.86
C MET A 48 -12.35 7.44 -1.75
N LYS A 49 -13.44 7.61 -2.52
CA LYS A 49 -14.24 8.86 -2.58
C LYS A 49 -14.64 9.37 -1.19
N ASN A 50 -15.09 8.49 -0.30
CA ASN A 50 -15.53 8.84 1.06
C ASN A 50 -14.41 9.30 2.00
N ARG A 51 -13.14 9.05 1.65
CA ARG A 51 -11.96 9.40 2.48
C ARG A 51 -11.05 10.41 1.78
N ASN A 52 -11.37 10.78 0.54
CA ASN A 52 -10.58 11.68 -0.30
C ASN A 52 -9.08 11.30 -0.34
N ILE A 53 -8.80 10.00 -0.49
CA ILE A 53 -7.43 9.46 -0.46
C ILE A 53 -7.32 8.24 -1.37
N CYS A 54 -6.16 8.08 -2.01
CA CYS A 54 -5.83 6.90 -2.79
C CYS A 54 -5.20 5.84 -1.88
N TYR A 55 -5.61 4.58 -1.95
CA TYR A 55 -4.97 3.48 -1.25
C TYR A 55 -4.46 2.43 -2.24
N VAL A 56 -3.33 1.80 -1.90
CA VAL A 56 -2.78 0.69 -2.68
C VAL A 56 -3.24 -0.65 -2.10
N PHE A 57 -3.88 -1.47 -2.94
CA PHE A 57 -4.40 -2.80 -2.62
C PHE A 57 -3.70 -3.87 -3.42
N GLY A 58 -3.51 -5.02 -2.79
CA GLY A 58 -3.12 -6.24 -3.50
C GLY A 58 -4.34 -6.79 -4.23
N ASP A 59 -4.19 -7.01 -5.53
CA ASP A 59 -5.16 -7.65 -6.39
C ASP A 59 -4.65 -9.05 -6.77
N ARG A 60 -5.46 -10.07 -6.53
CA ARG A 60 -5.21 -11.47 -6.91
C ARG A 60 -6.36 -11.90 -7.80
N SER A 61 -6.04 -12.64 -8.87
CA SER A 61 -7.01 -13.18 -9.81
C SER A 61 -7.97 -14.23 -9.19
N VAL A 62 -7.73 -14.65 -7.95
CA VAL A 62 -8.58 -15.61 -7.25
C VAL A 62 -9.81 -14.90 -6.69
N ARG A 63 -10.99 -15.26 -7.23
CA ARG A 63 -12.30 -14.84 -6.74
C ARG A 63 -12.42 -15.19 -5.25
N ASN A 64 -12.79 -14.23 -4.40
CA ASN A 64 -12.91 -14.30 -2.93
C ASN A 64 -11.61 -14.20 -2.09
N ALA A 65 -10.44 -13.98 -2.69
CA ALA A 65 -9.26 -13.65 -1.90
C ALA A 65 -9.39 -12.22 -1.34
N GLY A 66 -9.23 -12.05 -0.02
CA GLY A 66 -9.14 -10.73 0.59
C GLY A 66 -8.02 -9.91 -0.04
N ARG A 67 -8.28 -8.62 -0.30
CA ARG A 67 -7.32 -7.69 -0.92
C ARG A 67 -6.52 -6.97 0.19
N PRO A 68 -5.26 -7.35 0.46
CA PRO A 68 -4.48 -6.69 1.50
C PRO A 68 -4.18 -5.24 1.10
N LEU A 69 -4.17 -4.34 2.07
CA LEU A 69 -3.68 -2.97 1.89
C LEU A 69 -2.15 -2.96 1.97
N LEU A 70 -1.46 -2.25 1.07
CA LEU A 70 0.01 -2.20 1.01
C LEU A 70 0.62 -1.71 2.33
N HIS A 71 0.13 -0.58 2.85
CA HIS A 71 0.59 -0.07 4.15
C HIS A 71 0.39 -1.06 5.31
N ARG A 72 -0.66 -1.91 5.27
CA ARG A 72 -0.85 -2.97 6.28
C ARG A 72 0.05 -4.16 6.04
N TRP A 73 0.31 -4.50 4.77
CA TRP A 73 1.24 -5.56 4.39
C TRP A 73 2.64 -5.26 4.92
N ILE A 74 3.09 -4.01 4.77
CA ILE A 74 4.38 -3.49 5.28
C ILE A 74 4.41 -3.52 6.81
N MET A 75 3.44 -2.90 7.48
CA MET A 75 3.48 -2.69 8.93
C MET A 75 3.10 -3.92 9.76
N ARG A 76 2.42 -4.92 9.18
CA ARG A 76 1.89 -6.12 9.87
C ARG A 76 1.25 -5.81 11.23
N PRO A 77 0.30 -4.85 11.30
CA PRO A 77 -0.26 -4.43 12.57
C PRO A 77 -1.07 -5.57 13.22
N PRO A 78 -1.20 -5.60 14.56
CA PRO A 78 -2.08 -6.56 15.23
C PRO A 78 -3.53 -6.48 14.72
N LYS A 79 -4.28 -7.57 14.93
CA LYS A 79 -5.71 -7.62 14.58
C LYS A 79 -6.45 -6.44 15.23
N TYR A 80 -7.34 -5.81 14.48
CA TYR A 80 -8.13 -4.62 14.89
C TYR A 80 -7.36 -3.29 15.05
N TRP A 81 -6.04 -3.26 14.89
CA TRP A 81 -5.29 -2.00 14.83
C TRP A 81 -5.38 -1.40 13.44
N ILE A 82 -5.32 -0.07 13.37
CA ILE A 82 -5.35 0.71 12.14
C ILE A 82 -3.94 1.18 11.83
N VAL A 83 -3.62 1.32 10.55
CA VAL A 83 -2.40 1.98 10.09
C VAL A 83 -2.82 3.23 9.34
N LYS A 84 -2.24 4.37 9.71
CA LYS A 84 -2.57 5.70 9.17
C LYS A 84 -1.37 6.26 8.42
N HIS A 85 -1.63 6.99 7.34
CA HIS A 85 -0.66 7.82 6.64
C HIS A 85 -0.59 9.21 7.29
N LEU A 86 0.58 9.62 7.76
CA LEU A 86 0.77 10.88 8.49
C LEU A 86 0.56 12.09 7.58
N ASN A 87 1.11 12.05 6.37
CA ASN A 87 0.98 13.12 5.37
C ASN A 87 -0.34 13.09 4.57
N ARG A 88 -1.29 12.19 4.91
CA ARG A 88 -2.55 11.97 4.18
C ARG A 88 -2.40 11.58 2.71
N ASN A 89 -1.20 11.21 2.27
CA ASN A 89 -0.94 10.66 0.95
C ASN A 89 -0.87 9.12 1.03
N GLY A 90 -1.92 8.43 0.61
CA GLY A 90 -1.96 6.97 0.66
C GLY A 90 -1.12 6.26 -0.43
N LEU A 91 -0.44 7.02 -1.30
CA LEU A 91 0.61 6.52 -2.19
C LEU A 91 2.01 6.55 -1.55
N ASP A 92 2.17 7.18 -0.39
CA ASP A 92 3.44 7.18 0.36
C ASP A 92 3.41 6.14 1.47
N ASN A 93 3.83 4.92 1.17
CA ASN A 93 3.80 3.77 2.07
C ASN A 93 5.15 3.51 2.76
N ARG A 94 6.05 4.49 2.80
CA ARG A 94 7.29 4.47 3.60
C ARG A 94 6.97 4.41 5.09
N ARG A 95 7.71 3.64 5.89
CA ARG A 95 7.42 3.45 7.32
C ARG A 95 7.46 4.74 8.10
N SER A 96 8.34 5.67 7.73
CA SER A 96 8.41 7.02 8.31
C SER A 96 7.09 7.81 8.18
N ASN A 97 6.25 7.47 7.19
CA ASN A 97 4.94 8.06 6.97
C ASN A 97 3.78 7.21 7.53
N LEU A 98 4.04 6.04 8.11
CA LEU A 98 3.01 5.10 8.58
C LEU A 98 2.98 5.03 10.11
N GLN A 99 1.79 5.17 10.69
CA GLN A 99 1.57 5.04 12.12
C GLN A 99 0.57 3.93 12.43
N VAL A 100 0.98 2.95 13.23
CA VAL A 100 0.07 1.93 13.77
C VAL A 100 -0.62 2.49 15.02
N THR A 101 -1.94 2.45 15.05
CA THR A 101 -2.73 2.97 16.17
C THR A 101 -3.88 2.03 16.52
N LYS A 102 -4.23 1.95 17.80
CA LYS A 102 -5.43 1.24 18.23
C LYS A 102 -6.63 1.92 17.59
N ARG A 103 -7.61 1.12 17.14
CA ARG A 103 -8.90 1.68 16.79
C ARG A 103 -9.51 2.23 18.08
N SER A 104 -9.48 3.55 18.25
CA SER A 104 -10.23 4.20 19.31
C SER A 104 -11.69 3.82 19.09
N GLY A 105 -12.22 2.96 19.95
CA GLY A 105 -13.65 2.72 20.00
C GLY A 105 -14.31 4.09 20.06
N ARG A 106 -15.29 4.33 19.18
CA ARG A 106 -16.34 5.25 19.59
C ARG A 106 -16.87 4.64 20.89
N LYS A 107 -16.65 5.36 22.01
CA LYS A 107 -17.43 5.10 23.22
C LYS A 107 -18.90 5.26 22.88
#